data_AF-A0A958N6S0-F1
#
_entry.id   AF-A0A958N6S0-F1
#
_cell.length_a   1.000
_cell.length_b   1.000
_cell.length_c   1.000
_cell.angle_alpha   90.00
_cell.angle_beta   90.00
_cell.angle_gamma   90.00
#
_symmetry.space_group_name_H-M   'P 1'
#
loop_
_entity.id
_entity.type
_entity.pdbx_description
1 polymer ?
#
loop_
_entity_poly.entity_id
_entity_poly.type
_entity_poly.pdbx_seq_one_letter_code
_entity_poly.pdbx_strand_id
1 'polypeptide(L)'
;MIKLDKHLYEVQVAGLSLKLKSSHDENTVRELSSLVDKKVNEALALGKNVSFQNALLLAALHLAEDITLLKQSANNKLDNLEQKSLDILSELEDSPISRIRIDS
;
A
#
# COMPACT_ATOMS: atom_id res chain seq x y z
N MET A 1 -26.07 -0.82 -7.97
CA MET A 1 -25.00 0.12 -7.56
C MET A 1 -25.20 0.42 -6.08
N ILE A 2 -24.38 -0.17 -5.20
CA ILE A 2 -24.52 0.03 -3.75
C ILE A 2 -24.10 1.46 -3.45
N LYS A 3 -25.03 2.30 -2.96
CA LYS A 3 -24.70 3.62 -2.41
C LYS A 3 -23.93 3.36 -1.11
N LEU A 4 -22.61 3.54 -1.11
CA LEU A 4 -21.89 3.68 0.16
C LEU A 4 -22.30 5.02 0.77
N ASP A 5 -22.93 4.99 1.93
CA ASP A 5 -23.28 6.20 2.68
C ASP A 5 -22.01 6.97 3.02
N LYS A 6 -21.93 8.21 2.53
CA LYS A 6 -20.78 9.08 2.73
C LYS A 6 -21.07 10.03 3.89
N HIS A 7 -20.21 10.00 4.89
CA HIS A 7 -20.25 10.90 6.03
C HIS A 7 -19.28 12.06 5.82
N LEU A 8 -19.61 13.22 6.40
CA LEU A 8 -18.75 14.40 6.37
C LEU A 8 -17.85 14.38 7.60
N TYR A 9 -16.55 14.49 7.38
CA TYR A 9 -15.53 14.52 8.41
C TYR A 9 -14.78 15.85 8.37
N GLU A 10 -14.40 16.35 9.54
CA GLU A 10 -13.45 17.45 9.67
C GLU A 10 -12.07 16.88 10.00
N VAL A 11 -11.07 17.23 9.20
CA VAL A 11 -9.69 16.76 9.34
C VAL A 11 -8.73 17.94 9.35
N GLN A 12 -7.52 17.76 9.88
CA GLN A 12 -6.46 18.76 9.84
C GLN A 12 -5.28 18.25 9.02
N VAL A 13 -4.79 19.08 8.11
CA VAL A 13 -3.59 18.80 7.29
C VAL A 13 -2.73 20.07 7.24
N ALA A 14 -1.50 19.98 7.72
CA ALA A 14 -0.54 21.07 7.91
C ALA A 14 -1.15 22.31 8.58
N GLY A 15 -1.96 22.09 9.63
CA GLY A 15 -2.65 23.15 10.36
C GLY A 15 -3.88 23.75 9.65
N LEU A 16 -4.24 23.27 8.45
CA LEU A 16 -5.46 23.67 7.76
C LEU A 16 -6.60 22.69 8.07
N SER A 17 -7.74 23.24 8.49
CA SER A 17 -8.96 22.47 8.74
C SER A 17 -9.73 22.26 7.44
N LEU A 18 -10.01 21.01 7.09
CA LEU A 18 -10.61 20.60 5.82
C LEU A 18 -11.85 19.73 6.08
N LYS A 19 -12.81 19.80 5.15
CA LYS A 19 -14.03 18.98 5.17
C LYS A 19 -13.98 17.92 4.08
N LEU A 20 -14.02 16.64 4.47
CA LEU A 20 -13.92 15.49 3.58
C LEU A 20 -15.20 14.65 3.64
N LYS A 21 -15.76 14.29 2.48
CA LYS A 21 -16.80 13.26 2.39
C LYS A 21 -16.16 11.91 2.15
N SER A 22 -16.36 10.97 3.06
CA SER A 22 -15.80 9.62 2.97
C SER A 22 -16.85 8.57 3.29
N SER A 23 -16.73 7.40 2.67
CA SER A 23 -17.51 6.21 3.01
C SER A 23 -16.81 5.30 4.02
N HIS A 24 -15.57 5.63 4.39
CA HIS A 24 -14.86 4.94 5.45
C HIS A 24 -15.36 5.38 6.83
N ASP A 25 -15.10 4.57 7.84
CA ASP A 25 -15.35 4.91 9.24
C ASP A 25 -14.39 6.00 9.75
N GLU A 26 -14.71 6.58 10.90
CA GLU A 26 -13.95 7.70 11.48
C GLU A 26 -12.48 7.34 11.76
N ASN A 27 -12.20 6.12 12.24
CA ASN A 27 -10.84 5.72 12.58
C ASN A 27 -9.98 5.63 11.32
N THR A 28 -10.52 5.00 10.27
CA THR A 28 -9.84 4.93 8.97
C THR A 28 -9.59 6.31 8.39
N VAL A 29 -10.58 7.21 8.41
CA VAL A 29 -10.41 8.59 7.91
C VAL A 29 -9.33 9.33 8.71
N ARG A 30 -9.33 9.18 10.03
CA ARG A 30 -8.33 9.79 10.92
C ARG A 30 -6.93 9.29 10.61
N GLU A 31 -6.73 7.98 10.48
CA GLU A 31 -5.44 7.38 10.18
C GLU A 31 -4.90 7.84 8.82
N LEU A 32 -5.74 7.79 7.78
CA LEU A 32 -5.36 8.27 6.44
C LEU A 32 -5.03 9.76 6.43
N SER A 33 -5.81 10.58 7.14
CA SER A 33 -5.56 12.02 7.24
C SER A 33 -4.24 12.31 7.98
N SER A 34 -3.92 11.55 9.03
CA SER A 34 -2.66 11.68 9.76
C SER A 34 -1.46 11.30 8.91
N LEU A 35 -1.58 10.27 8.06
CA LEU A 35 -0.53 9.87 7.13
C LEU A 35 -0.24 10.97 6.10
N VAL A 36 -1.30 11.54 5.53
CA VAL A 36 -1.20 12.67 4.58
C VAL A 36 -0.58 13.88 5.28
N ASP A 37 -1.06 14.25 6.46
CA ASP A 37 -0.52 15.37 7.26
C ASP A 37 0.98 15.22 7.50
N LYS A 38 1.43 14.04 7.93
CA LYS A 38 2.85 13.74 8.12
C LYS A 38 3.65 13.98 6.84
N LYS A 39 3.20 13.46 5.70
CA LYS A 39 3.90 13.60 4.41
C LYS A 39 3.93 15.04 3.92
N VAL A 40 2.88 15.81 4.15
CA VAL A 40 2.85 17.23 3.81
C VAL A 40 3.82 18.03 4.69
N ASN A 41 3.87 17.74 6.00
CA ASN A 41 4.83 18.37 6.91
C ASN A 41 6.29 18.03 6.55
N GLU A 42 6.57 16.77 6.18
CA GLU A 42 7.87 16.36 5.64
C GLU A 42 8.24 17.18 4.39
N ALA A 43 7.30 17.35 3.46
CA ALA A 43 7.52 18.13 2.23
C ALA A 43 7.73 19.63 2.50
N LEU A 44 7.00 20.21 3.46
CA LEU A 44 7.18 21.60 3.89
C LEU A 44 8.54 21.83 4.55
N ALA A 45 9.07 20.83 5.27
CA ALA A 45 10.36 20.92 5.95
C ALA A 45 11.56 21.00 4.97
N LEU A 46 11.38 20.63 3.70
CA LEU A 46 12.44 20.64 2.68
C LEU A 46 12.89 22.05 2.25
N GLY A 47 12.13 23.10 2.57
CA GLY A 47 12.56 24.47 2.29
C GLY A 47 11.62 25.54 2.81
N LYS A 48 12.20 26.67 3.24
CA LYS A 48 11.48 27.79 3.87
C LYS A 48 10.40 28.47 3.00
N ASN A 49 10.40 28.23 1.69
CA ASN A 49 9.51 28.87 0.71
C ASN A 49 8.69 27.88 -0.13
N VAL A 50 8.59 26.61 0.28
CA VAL A 50 7.74 25.66 -0.44
C VAL A 50 6.28 26.07 -0.21
N SER A 51 5.57 26.38 -1.29
CA SER A 51 4.14 26.67 -1.20
C SER A 51 3.39 25.43 -0.72
N PHE A 52 2.31 25.63 0.02
CA PHE A 52 1.47 24.53 0.51
C PHE A 52 0.99 23.60 -0.63
N GLN A 53 0.65 24.17 -1.79
CA GLN A 53 0.26 23.41 -2.99
C GLN A 53 1.39 22.51 -3.51
N ASN A 54 2.62 23.02 -3.57
CA ASN A 54 3.78 22.22 -3.97
C ASN A 54 4.11 21.14 -2.94
N ALA A 55 3.96 21.43 -1.65
CA ALA A 55 4.12 20.44 -0.59
C ALA A 55 3.07 19.32 -0.67
N LEU A 56 1.80 19.66 -0.96
CA LEU A 56 0.75 18.67 -1.21
C LEU A 56 1.08 17.79 -2.42
N LEU A 57 1.52 18.39 -3.53
CA LEU A 57 1.90 17.63 -4.73
C LEU A 57 3.08 16.69 -4.43
N LEU A 58 4.10 17.17 -3.72
CA LEU A 58 5.25 16.35 -3.36
C LEU A 58 4.88 15.22 -2.39
N ALA A 59 4.04 15.50 -1.40
CA ALA A 59 3.50 14.49 -0.50
C ALA A 59 2.71 13.41 -1.26
N ALA A 60 1.89 13.81 -2.23
CA ALA A 60 1.16 12.89 -3.08
C ALA A 60 2.10 12.02 -3.95
N LEU A 61 3.16 12.61 -4.51
CA LEU A 61 4.18 11.88 -5.28
C LEU A 61 4.90 10.84 -4.40
N HIS A 62 5.32 11.21 -3.19
CA HIS A 62 5.95 10.26 -2.26
C HIS A 62 5.01 9.11 -1.89
N LEU A 63 3.73 9.40 -1.60
CA LEU A 63 2.74 8.36 -1.30
C LEU A 63 2.48 7.44 -2.49
N ALA A 64 2.44 7.98 -3.71
CA ALA A 64 2.28 7.19 -4.93
C ALA A 64 3.50 6.30 -5.19
N GLU A 65 4.71 6.80 -4.94
CA GLU A 65 5.95 6.05 -5.00
C GLU A 65 5.97 4.91 -3.98
N ASP A 66 5.67 5.20 -2.70
CA ASP A 66 5.60 4.22 -1.62
C ASP A 66 4.67 3.05 -2.00
N ILE A 67 3.46 3.35 -2.48
CA ILE A 67 2.49 2.34 -2.90
C ILE A 67 3.01 1.53 -4.11
N THR A 68 3.63 2.20 -5.07
CA THR A 68 4.16 1.54 -6.28
C THR A 68 5.29 0.57 -5.92
N LEU A 69 6.22 0.99 -5.08
CA LEU A 69 7.33 0.16 -4.61
C LEU A 69 6.84 -1.00 -3.74
N LEU A 70 5.87 -0.76 -2.84
CA LEU A 70 5.26 -1.82 -2.03
C LEU A 70 4.58 -2.88 -2.91
N LYS A 71 3.82 -2.46 -3.92
CA LYS A 71 3.16 -3.37 -4.86
C LYS A 71 4.17 -4.20 -5.66
N GLN A 72 5.23 -3.57 -6.17
CA GLN A 72 6.30 -4.28 -6.88
C GLN A 72 7.00 -5.29 -5.98
N SER A 73 7.34 -4.91 -4.74
CA SER A 73 7.98 -5.82 -3.77
C SER A 73 7.09 -7.00 -3.42
N ALA A 74 5.78 -6.76 -3.21
CA ALA A 74 4.81 -7.80 -2.90
C ALA A 74 4.69 -8.80 -4.07
N ASN A 75 4.54 -8.31 -5.30
CA ASN A 75 4.46 -9.17 -6.49
C ASN A 75 5.73 -10.01 -6.64
N ASN A 76 6.92 -9.40 -6.55
CA ASN A 76 8.18 -10.15 -6.65
C ASN A 76 8.29 -11.24 -5.57
N LYS A 77 7.79 -11.00 -4.35
CA LYS A 77 7.78 -12.02 -3.28
C LYS A 77 6.81 -13.15 -3.58
N LEU A 78 5.64 -12.85 -4.15
CA LEU A 78 4.66 -13.86 -4.57
C LEU A 78 5.22 -14.72 -5.71
N ASP A 79 5.81 -14.10 -6.74
CA ASP A 79 6.41 -14.82 -7.87
C ASP A 79 7.53 -15.75 -7.40
N ASN A 80 8.38 -15.29 -6.47
CA ASN A 80 9.44 -16.12 -5.88
C ASN A 80 8.87 -17.28 -5.05
N LEU A 81 7.75 -17.09 -4.35
CA LEU A 81 7.11 -18.13 -3.56
C LEU A 81 6.43 -19.16 -4.46
N GLU A 82 5.80 -18.72 -5.54
CA GLU A 82 5.22 -19.57 -6.57
C GLU A 82 6.31 -20.43 -7.23
N GLN A 83 7.41 -19.81 -7.68
CA GLN A 83 8.51 -20.54 -8.31
C GLN A 83 9.09 -21.60 -7.38
N LYS A 84 9.36 -21.26 -6.11
CA LYS A 84 9.86 -22.23 -5.13
C LYS A 84 8.88 -23.39 -4.89
N SER A 85 7.59 -23.11 -4.93
CA SER A 85 6.56 -24.14 -4.77
C SER A 85 6.55 -25.08 -5.99
N LEU A 86 6.68 -24.55 -7.19
CA LEU A 86 6.81 -25.33 -8.42
C LEU A 86 8.08 -26.19 -8.43
N ASP A 87 9.21 -25.62 -8.02
CA ASP A 87 10.48 -26.35 -7.94
C ASP A 87 10.37 -27.55 -6.98
N ILE A 88 9.79 -27.34 -5.79
CA ILE A 88 9.56 -28.41 -4.80
C ILE A 88 8.62 -29.50 -5.36
N LEU A 89 7.56 -29.12 -6.05
CA LEU A 89 6.65 -30.08 -6.68
C LEU A 89 7.35 -30.92 -7.75
N SER A 90 8.18 -30.28 -8.59
CA SER A 90 8.98 -30.98 -9.60
C SER A 90 9.96 -31.97 -8.95
N GLU A 91 10.64 -31.56 -7.87
CA GLU A 91 11.54 -32.45 -7.13
C GLU A 91 10.82 -33.65 -6.50
N LEU A 92 9.58 -33.45 -6.03
CA LEU A 92 8.73 -34.51 -5.48
C LEU A 92 8.27 -35.50 -6.57
N GLU A 93 7.91 -35.00 -7.75
CA GLU A 93 7.52 -35.84 -8.89
C GLU A 93 8.70 -36.67 -9.43
N ASP A 94 9.89 -36.08 -9.49
CA ASP A 94 11.13 -36.75 -9.91
C ASP A 94 11.76 -37.63 -8.82
N SER A 95 11.27 -37.56 -7.58
CA SER A 95 11.78 -38.35 -6.46
C SER A 95 11.49 -39.86 -6.64
N PRO A 96 12.49 -40.74 -6.42
CA PRO A 96 12.38 -42.18 -6.64
C PRO A 96 11.34 -42.91 -5.77
N ILE A 97 10.70 -42.23 -4.80
CA ILE A 97 9.55 -42.75 -4.04
C ILE A 97 8.36 -43.10 -4.96
N SER A 98 8.19 -42.43 -6.10
CA SER A 98 7.15 -42.75 -7.09
C SER A 98 7.46 -44.02 -7.90
N ARG A 99 8.74 -44.38 -8.08
CA ARG A 99 9.15 -45.61 -8.81
C ARG A 99 9.11 -46.86 -7.95
N ILE A 100 9.40 -46.75 -6.65
CA ILE A 100 9.46 -47.92 -5.74
C ILE A 100 8.08 -48.59 -5.52
N ARG A 101 6.96 -47.89 -5.77
CA ARG A 101 5.60 -48.46 -5.66
C ARG A 101 5.08 -49.18 -6.89
N ILE A 102 5.73 -49.06 -8.05
CA ILE A 102 5.25 -49.71 -9.29
C ILE A 102 5.82 -51.14 -9.42
N ASP A 103 6.88 -51.46 -8.67
CA ASP A 103 7.59 -52.75 -8.75
C ASP A 103 7.35 -53.68 -7.53
N SER A 104 6.28 -53.46 -6.74
CA SER A 104 5.91 -54.33 -5.59
C SER A 104 4.60 -55.08 -5.82
#